data_AF-A0A5B9DDJ1-F1
#
_entry.id   AF-A0A5B9DDJ1-F1
#
_cell.length_a   1.000
_cell.length_b   1.000
_cell.length_c   1.000
_cell.angle_alpha   90.00
_cell.angle_beta   90.00
_cell.angle_gamma   90.00
#
_symmetry.space_group_name_H-M   'P 1'
#
loop_
_entity.id
_entity.type
_entity.pdbx_description
1 polymer ?
#
loop_
_entity_poly.entity_id
_entity_poly.type
_entity_poly.pdbx_seq_one_letter_code
_entity_poly.pdbx_strand_id
1 'polypeptide(L)'
;MGFKIKHLFIINIITSLLFGLGFLFMTEIQNTMLGIEDNLLGFKYFGLALIGNAILLFFSINSEDNPARKAILIYNSFGASLLVILMFVTLDLTIIMVWVSIILQTVLCCLHAYFLFKKE
;
A
#
# COMPACT_ATOMS: atom_id res chain seq x y z
N MET A 1 -5.97 22.93 -11.63
CA MET A 1 -5.19 22.70 -10.39
C MET A 1 -4.48 21.37 -10.55
N GLY A 2 -3.17 21.36 -10.85
CA GLY A 2 -2.46 20.12 -11.25
C GLY A 2 -2.23 19.15 -10.10
N PHE A 3 -2.34 17.85 -10.35
CA PHE A 3 -2.04 16.79 -9.39
C PHE A 3 -0.55 16.86 -9.00
N LYS A 4 -0.28 17.11 -7.72
CA LYS A 4 1.10 17.20 -7.17
C LYS A 4 1.48 15.93 -6.42
N ILE A 5 2.78 15.64 -6.32
CA ILE A 5 3.32 14.50 -5.56
C ILE A 5 2.80 14.42 -4.12
N LYS A 6 2.55 15.57 -3.49
CA LYS A 6 1.91 15.66 -2.17
C LYS A 6 0.56 14.94 -2.10
N HIS A 7 -0.26 15.03 -3.15
CA HIS A 7 -1.56 14.37 -3.19
C HIS A 7 -1.41 12.86 -3.29
N LEU A 8 -0.43 12.37 -4.06
CA LEU A 8 -0.11 10.95 -4.13
C LEU A 8 0.28 10.42 -2.75
N PHE A 9 1.14 11.14 -2.02
CA PHE A 9 1.51 10.76 -0.66
C PHE A 9 0.32 10.77 0.29
N ILE A 10 -0.56 11.77 0.24
CA ILE A 10 -1.79 11.80 1.06
C ILE A 10 -2.67 10.57 0.80
N ILE A 11 -2.94 10.28 -0.48
CA ILE A 11 -3.75 9.12 -0.86
C ILE A 11 -3.12 7.84 -0.31
N ASN A 12 -1.81 7.68 -0.50
CA ASN A 12 -1.10 6.47 -0.10
C ASN A 12 -0.99 6.32 1.43
N ILE A 13 -0.92 7.42 2.17
CA ILE A 13 -1.02 7.44 3.64
C ILE A 13 -2.40 6.92 4.07
N ILE A 14 -3.46 7.47 3.50
CA ILE A 14 -4.84 7.10 3.87
C ILE A 14 -5.09 5.62 3.57
N THR A 15 -4.71 5.14 2.38
CA THR A 15 -4.87 3.73 2.01
C THR A 15 -4.03 2.85 2.92
N SER A 16 -2.77 3.18 3.16
CA SER A 16 -1.88 2.39 4.02
C SER A 16 -2.37 2.32 5.46
N LEU A 17 -2.95 3.40 6.01
CA LEU A 17 -3.55 3.39 7.34
C LEU A 17 -4.81 2.53 7.40
N LEU A 18 -5.73 2.69 6.44
CA LEU A 18 -6.98 1.93 6.42
C LEU A 18 -6.72 0.43 6.30
N PHE A 19 -5.86 0.02 5.35
CA PHE A 19 -5.49 -1.37 5.19
C PHE A 19 -4.62 -1.87 6.36
N GLY A 20 -3.68 -1.06 6.84
CA GLY A 20 -2.80 -1.42 7.95
C GLY A 20 -3.56 -1.73 9.23
N LEU A 21 -4.49 -0.85 9.62
CA LEU A 21 -5.39 -1.09 10.75
C LEU A 21 -6.33 -2.27 10.47
N GLY A 22 -6.87 -2.36 9.25
CA GLY A 22 -7.71 -3.48 8.84
C GLY A 22 -7.03 -4.83 9.06
N PHE A 23 -5.80 -5.01 8.56
CA PHE A 23 -5.04 -6.25 8.72
C PHE A 23 -4.62 -6.52 10.17
N LEU A 24 -4.31 -5.48 10.94
CA LEU A 24 -3.96 -5.62 12.36
C LEU A 24 -5.15 -6.22 13.14
N PHE A 25 -6.34 -5.64 13.00
CA PHE A 25 -7.54 -6.04 13.74
C PHE A 25 -8.26 -7.24 13.14
N MET A 26 -8.11 -7.50 11.83
CA MET A 26 -8.73 -8.65 11.17
C MET A 26 -8.39 -9.96 11.86
N THR A 27 -7.14 -10.11 12.31
CA THR A 27 -6.70 -11.31 13.03
C THR A 27 -7.42 -11.52 14.36
N GLU A 28 -7.69 -10.45 15.12
CA GLU A 28 -8.43 -10.51 16.38
C GLU A 28 -9.92 -10.79 16.14
N ILE A 29 -10.49 -10.18 15.10
CA ILE A 29 -11.89 -10.40 14.70
C ILE A 29 -12.09 -11.84 14.25
N GLN A 30 -11.20 -12.39 13.42
CA GLN A 30 -11.31 -13.78 12.93
C GLN A 30 -11.17 -14.79 14.06
N ASN A 31 -10.20 -14.62 14.95
CA ASN A 31 -10.02 -15.51 16.10
C ASN A 31 -11.25 -15.48 17.03
N THR A 32 -11.83 -14.29 17.26
CA THR A 32 -12.97 -14.12 18.17
C THR A 32 -14.31 -14.58 17.57
N MET A 33 -14.54 -14.32 16.28
CA MET A 33 -15.84 -14.60 15.63
C MET A 33 -15.93 -15.95 14.95
N LEU A 34 -14.81 -16.48 14.43
CA LEU A 34 -14.81 -17.72 13.64
C LEU A 34 -14.20 -18.90 14.40
N GLY A 35 -13.58 -18.67 15.57
CA GLY A 35 -12.90 -19.72 16.34
C GLY A 35 -11.72 -20.36 15.60
N ILE A 36 -11.24 -19.71 14.53
CA ILE A 36 -10.10 -20.17 13.75
C ILE A 36 -8.85 -19.73 14.50
N GLU A 37 -8.20 -20.67 15.20
CA GLU A 37 -6.89 -20.45 15.83
C GLU A 37 -5.74 -20.56 14.81
N ASP A 38 -5.89 -19.94 13.64
CA ASP A 38 -4.79 -19.88 12.69
C ASP A 38 -3.78 -18.82 13.14
N ASN A 39 -2.50 -19.15 12.99
CA ASN A 39 -1.41 -18.26 13.32
C ASN A 39 -1.27 -17.17 12.23
N LEU A 40 -2.19 -16.21 12.23
CA LEU A 40 -2.28 -15.08 11.30
C LEU A 40 -1.20 -14.00 11.57
N LEU A 41 -0.08 -14.38 12.18
CA LEU A 41 1.05 -13.49 12.50
C LEU A 41 1.53 -12.72 11.27
N GLY A 42 1.51 -13.36 10.09
CA GLY A 42 1.86 -12.74 8.82
C GLY A 42 0.99 -11.52 8.48
N PHE A 43 -0.32 -11.59 8.72
CA PHE A 43 -1.23 -10.46 8.52
C PHE A 43 -0.99 -9.34 9.52
N LYS A 44 -0.67 -9.66 10.79
CA LYS A 44 -0.30 -8.64 11.78
C LYS A 44 0.97 -7.88 11.37
N TYR A 45 2.02 -8.60 10.96
CA TYR A 45 3.25 -7.96 10.50
C TYR A 45 3.06 -7.17 9.21
N PHE A 46 2.24 -7.67 8.29
CA PHE A 46 1.89 -6.94 7.09
C PHE A 46 1.13 -5.64 7.41
N GLY A 47 0.15 -5.70 8.32
CA GLY A 47 -0.57 -4.52 8.81
C GLY A 47 0.36 -3.49 9.47
N LEU A 48 1.27 -3.94 10.32
CA LEU A 48 2.29 -3.07 10.94
C LEU A 48 3.24 -2.44 9.90
N ALA A 49 3.65 -3.20 8.88
CA ALA A 49 4.48 -2.68 7.79
C ALA A 49 3.77 -1.57 7.01
N LEU A 50 2.46 -1.71 6.77
CA LEU A 50 1.64 -0.68 6.12
C LEU A 50 1.51 0.58 6.98
N ILE A 51 1.34 0.43 8.30
CA ILE A 51 1.34 1.57 9.23
C ILE A 51 2.71 2.27 9.20
N GLY A 52 3.81 1.52 9.24
CA GLY A 52 5.17 2.05 9.10
C GLY A 52 5.37 2.83 7.79
N ASN A 53 4.87 2.29 6.67
CA ASN A 53 4.89 2.98 5.38
C ASN A 53 4.08 4.29 5.41
N ALA A 54 2.90 4.29 6.03
CA ALA A 54 2.09 5.50 6.18
C ALA A 54 2.82 6.60 6.98
N ILE A 55 3.50 6.22 8.07
CA ILE A 55 4.30 7.15 8.87
C ILE A 55 5.45 7.72 8.03
N LEU A 56 6.17 6.87 7.30
CA LEU A 56 7.27 7.28 6.43
C LEU A 56 6.80 8.24 5.32
N LEU A 57 5.65 7.96 4.70
CA LEU A 57 5.04 8.85 3.70
C LEU A 57 4.58 10.18 4.31
N PHE A 58 4.04 10.15 5.53
CA PHE A 58 3.62 11.35 6.25
C PHE A 58 4.78 12.32 6.48
N PHE A 59 5.94 11.81 6.93
CA PHE A 59 7.13 12.65 7.10
C PHE A 59 7.70 13.14 5.76
N SER A 60 7.44 12.42 4.67
CA SER A 60 7.99 12.74 3.34
C SER A 60 7.10 13.67 2.51
N ILE A 61 5.92 14.00 3.02
CA ILE A 61 4.86 14.70 2.29
C ILE A 61 5.26 16.11 1.81
N ASN A 62 6.09 16.80 2.60
CA ASN A 62 6.54 18.17 2.35
C ASN A 62 8.08 18.26 2.22
N SER A 63 8.81 17.15 2.11
CA SER A 63 10.25 17.22 1.87
C SER A 63 10.59 17.92 0.54
N GLU A 64 11.85 18.24 0.31
CA GLU A 64 12.31 18.72 -0.99
C GLU A 64 12.63 17.53 -1.91
N ASP A 65 12.82 17.75 -3.21
CA ASP A 65 13.30 16.68 -4.09
C ASP A 65 14.71 16.27 -3.68
N ASN A 66 14.85 15.04 -3.19
CA ASN A 66 16.11 14.50 -2.69
C ASN A 66 16.18 12.99 -2.95
N PRO A 67 17.37 12.37 -2.83
CA PRO A 67 17.53 10.94 -3.05
C PRO A 67 16.65 10.07 -2.15
N ALA A 68 16.38 10.51 -0.91
CA ALA A 68 15.51 9.78 0.02
C ALA A 68 14.06 9.72 -0.47
N ARG A 69 13.51 10.82 -0.98
CA ARG A 69 12.18 10.86 -1.60
C ARG A 69 12.10 9.94 -2.81
N LYS A 70 13.13 9.93 -3.66
CA LYS A 70 13.19 9.03 -4.81
C LYS A 70 13.21 7.57 -4.38
N ALA A 71 13.97 7.23 -3.33
CA ALA A 71 13.98 5.89 -2.76
C ALA A 71 12.58 5.47 -2.25
N ILE A 72 11.84 6.40 -1.63
CA ILE A 72 10.47 6.14 -1.16
C ILE A 72 9.51 5.89 -2.33
N LEU A 73 9.62 6.65 -3.42
CA LEU A 73 8.84 6.44 -4.63
C LEU A 73 9.15 5.07 -5.26
N ILE A 74 10.43 4.68 -5.32
CA ILE A 74 10.86 3.36 -5.81
C ILE A 74 10.29 2.25 -4.93
N TYR A 75 10.44 2.36 -3.61
CA TYR A 75 9.92 1.40 -2.65
C TYR A 75 8.41 1.19 -2.81
N ASN A 76 7.64 2.29 -2.90
CA ASN A 76 6.18 2.20 -3.06
C ASN A 76 5.78 1.66 -4.44
N SER A 77 6.49 2.02 -5.52
CA SER A 77 6.26 1.48 -6.85
C SER A 77 6.51 -0.04 -6.88
N PHE A 78 7.63 -0.48 -6.30
CA PHE A 78 7.96 -1.90 -6.19
C PHE A 78 6.98 -2.66 -5.29
N GLY A 79 6.58 -2.08 -4.16
CA GLY A 79 5.60 -2.68 -3.27
C GLY A 79 4.24 -2.88 -3.95
N ALA A 80 3.77 -1.87 -4.68
CA ALA A 80 2.51 -1.95 -5.43
C ALA A 80 2.58 -3.02 -6.54
N SER A 81 3.68 -3.08 -7.30
CA SER A 81 3.84 -4.10 -8.35
C SER A 81 3.93 -5.51 -7.79
N LEU A 82 4.64 -5.70 -6.67
CA LEU A 82 4.72 -6.99 -5.98
C LEU A 82 3.33 -7.45 -5.50
N LEU A 83 2.52 -6.54 -4.95
CA LEU A 83 1.15 -6.86 -4.53
C LEU A 83 0.27 -7.27 -5.71
N VAL A 84 0.37 -6.58 -6.84
CA VAL A 84 -0.36 -6.96 -8.06
C VAL A 84 0.01 -8.37 -8.51
N ILE A 85 1.32 -8.68 -8.57
CA ILE A 85 1.81 -10.02 -8.94
C ILE A 85 1.29 -11.07 -7.96
N LEU A 86 1.36 -10.80 -6.66
CA LEU A 86 0.91 -11.72 -5.64
C LEU A 86 -0.60 -11.98 -5.75
N MET A 87 -1.42 -10.95 -5.96
CA MET A 87 -2.86 -11.11 -6.20
C MET A 87 -3.15 -11.96 -7.44
N PHE A 88 -2.40 -11.74 -8.53
CA PHE A 88 -2.55 -12.53 -9.76
C PHE A 88 -2.25 -14.02 -9.57
N VAL A 89 -1.26 -14.34 -8.72
CA VAL A 89 -0.79 -15.71 -8.53
C VAL A 89 -1.58 -16.45 -7.44
N THR A 90 -2.07 -15.74 -6.43
CA THR A 90 -2.61 -16.36 -5.20
C THR A 90 -4.11 -16.25 -5.03
N LEU A 91 -4.78 -15.31 -5.70
CA LEU A 91 -6.20 -15.05 -5.50
C LEU A 91 -7.04 -15.51 -6.70
N ASP A 92 -8.30 -15.80 -6.42
CA ASP A 92 -9.28 -16.13 -7.45
C ASP A 92 -9.65 -14.89 -8.27
N LEU A 93 -9.25 -14.90 -9.55
CA LEU A 93 -9.47 -13.82 -10.51
C LEU A 93 -10.92 -13.72 -11.00
N THR A 94 -11.80 -14.65 -10.63
CA THR A 94 -13.25 -14.50 -10.90
C THR A 94 -13.92 -13.50 -9.97
N ILE A 95 -13.28 -13.19 -8.82
CA ILE A 95 -13.82 -12.28 -7.81
C ILE A 95 -13.59 -10.82 -8.24
N ILE A 96 -14.68 -10.06 -8.40
CA ILE A 96 -14.61 -8.66 -8.86
C ILE A 96 -13.82 -7.74 -7.92
N MET A 97 -13.84 -8.00 -6.60
CA MET A 97 -13.04 -7.24 -5.63
C MET A 97 -11.52 -7.39 -5.87
N VAL A 98 -11.07 -8.54 -6.36
CA VAL A 98 -9.65 -8.77 -6.68
C VAL A 98 -9.23 -7.87 -7.83
N TRP A 99 -10.06 -7.76 -8.89
CA TRP A 99 -9.81 -6.85 -10.00
C TRP A 99 -9.78 -5.38 -9.59
N VAL A 100 -10.72 -4.94 -8.75
CA VAL A 100 -10.72 -3.57 -8.23
C VAL A 100 -9.40 -3.27 -7.50
N SER A 101 -8.93 -4.22 -6.68
CA SER A 101 -7.67 -4.10 -5.95
C SER A 101 -6.46 -4.04 -6.89
N ILE A 102 -6.42 -4.93 -7.90
CA ILE A 102 -5.35 -4.97 -8.92
C ILE A 102 -5.29 -3.64 -9.69
N ILE A 103 -6.43 -3.13 -10.14
CA ILE A 103 -6.49 -1.87 -10.90
C ILE A 103 -6.00 -0.71 -10.02
N LEU A 104 -6.47 -0.63 -8.78
CA LEU A 104 -6.06 0.42 -7.86
C LEU A 104 -4.56 0.40 -7.58
N GLN A 105 -3.99 -0.78 -7.30
CA GLN A 105 -2.55 -0.92 -7.06
C GLN A 105 -1.71 -0.64 -8.32
N THR A 106 -2.20 -1.02 -9.49
CA THR A 106 -1.55 -0.73 -10.77
C THR A 106 -1.52 0.78 -11.02
N VAL A 107 -2.65 1.47 -10.80
CA VAL A 107 -2.72 2.93 -10.93
C VAL A 107 -1.76 3.62 -9.96
N LEU A 108 -1.70 3.17 -8.70
CA LEU A 108 -0.73 3.68 -7.74
C LEU A 108 0.72 3.43 -8.20
N CYS A 109 1.05 2.24 -8.68
CA CYS A 109 2.37 1.92 -9.22
C CYS A 109 2.75 2.88 -10.37
N CYS A 110 1.84 3.08 -11.32
CA CYS A 110 2.04 4.00 -12.44
C CYS A 110 2.23 5.44 -11.98
N LEU A 111 1.47 5.90 -10.97
CA LEU A 111 1.62 7.24 -10.43
C LEU A 111 2.98 7.43 -9.72
N HIS A 112 3.43 6.46 -8.92
CA HIS A 112 4.75 6.51 -8.28
C HIS A 112 5.87 6.51 -9.33
N ALA A 113 5.77 5.66 -10.37
CA ALA A 113 6.71 5.63 -11.48
C ALA A 113 6.70 6.96 -12.25
N TYR A 114 5.52 7.53 -12.52
CA TYR A 114 5.41 8.83 -13.20
C TYR A 114 6.15 9.93 -12.43
N PHE A 115 5.92 10.05 -11.12
CA PHE A 115 6.62 11.05 -10.30
C PHE A 115 8.11 10.74 -10.09
N LEU A 116 8.54 9.49 -10.22
CA LEU A 116 9.95 9.13 -10.18
C LEU A 116 10.71 9.60 -11.44
N PHE A 117 10.09 9.46 -12.61
CA PHE A 117 10.72 9.82 -13.90
C PHE A 117 10.43 11.25 -14.35
N LYS A 118 9.43 11.91 -13.75
CA LYS A 118 9.16 13.31 -14.00
C LYS A 118 10.32 14.14 -13.44
N LYS A 119 11.08 14.76 -14.35
CA LYS A 119 12.04 15.80 -13.98
C LYS A 119 11.25 17.00 -13.46
N GLU A 120 11.38 17.29 -12.18
CA GLU A 120 11.04 18.60 -11.60
C GLU A 120 12.21 19.57 -11.79
#